data_AF-A0A820GXF1-F1
#
_entry.id   AF-A0A820GXF1-F1
#
_cell.length_a   1.000
_cell.length_b   1.000
_cell.length_c   1.000
_cell.angle_alpha   90.00
_cell.angle_beta   90.00
_cell.angle_gamma   90.00
#
_symmetry.space_group_name_H-M   'P 1'
#
loop_
_entity.id
_entity.type
_entity.pdbx_description
1 polymer ?
#
loop_
_entity_poly.entity_id
_entity_poly.type
_entity_poly.pdbx_seq_one_letter_code
_entity_poly.pdbx_strand_id
1 'polypeptide(L)'
;MTQQQQYQLNYELCIILGLIVALLGGIAIATVLTLYIEQSYKTLSTTSTSSTTITTTATQLNLTNATAQAYYCGDTSLYTLWQVYSTSGITMAISTVNCSFNSTPLYFTSMDGSNDHWFAGGYTAIYSPTAVSFIVYARALNNWTYMDMLNNSQLYQWNINWFGISN
;
A
#
# COMPACT_ATOMS: atom_id res chain seq x y z
N MET A 1 14.32 -46.24 -41.51
CA MET A 1 14.29 -44.76 -41.44
C MET A 1 15.50 -44.24 -42.19
N THR A 2 15.30 -43.32 -43.12
CA THR A 2 16.42 -42.74 -43.88
C THR A 2 17.18 -41.75 -43.00
N GLN A 3 18.49 -41.58 -43.24
CA GLN A 3 19.36 -40.76 -42.39
C GLN A 3 18.81 -39.33 -42.18
N GLN A 4 18.17 -38.75 -43.21
CA GLN A 4 17.53 -37.43 -43.14
C GLN A 4 16.31 -37.36 -42.20
N GLN A 5 15.52 -38.44 -42.08
CA GLN A 5 14.37 -38.47 -41.16
C GLN A 5 14.82 -38.50 -39.70
N GLN A 6 15.96 -39.13 -39.41
CA GLN A 6 16.53 -39.19 -38.06
C GLN A 6 17.09 -37.82 -37.62
N TYR A 7 17.69 -37.05 -38.54
CA TYR A 7 18.14 -35.68 -38.26
C TYR A 7 16.99 -34.72 -37.97
N GLN A 8 15.87 -34.82 -38.71
CA GLN A 8 14.68 -34.02 -38.47
C GLN A 8 14.04 -34.35 -37.11
N LEU A 9 13.92 -35.63 -36.77
CA LEU A 9 13.37 -36.05 -35.47
C LEU A 9 14.24 -35.56 -34.30
N ASN A 10 15.56 -35.62 -34.44
CA ASN A 10 16.50 -35.13 -33.42
C ASN A 10 16.45 -33.61 -33.23
N TYR A 11 16.19 -32.86 -34.31
CA TYR A 11 16.03 -31.41 -34.27
C TYR A 11 14.74 -31.02 -33.52
N GLU A 12 13.62 -31.67 -33.84
CA GLU A 12 12.33 -31.46 -33.16
C GLU A 12 12.41 -31.83 -31.66
N LEU A 13 13.06 -32.94 -31.32
CA LEU A 13 13.33 -33.34 -29.94
C LEU A 13 14.16 -32.29 -29.19
N CYS A 14 15.14 -31.66 -29.84
CA CYS A 14 16.00 -30.66 -29.23
C CYS A 14 15.25 -29.33 -28.97
N ILE A 15 14.34 -28.92 -29.86
CA ILE A 15 13.48 -27.74 -29.66
C ILE A 15 12.53 -27.98 -28.49
N ILE A 16 11.86 -29.14 -28.46
CA ILE A 16 10.90 -29.48 -27.39
C ILE A 16 11.62 -29.55 -26.04
N LEU A 17 12.79 -30.19 -25.97
CA LEU A 17 13.59 -30.23 -24.75
C LEU A 17 14.06 -28.83 -24.32
N GLY A 18 14.46 -27.97 -25.26
CA GLY A 18 14.86 -26.58 -24.98
C GLY A 18 13.72 -25.73 -24.41
N LEU A 19 12.51 -25.86 -24.98
CA LEU A 19 11.31 -25.15 -24.49
C LEU A 19 10.87 -25.65 -23.11
N ILE A 20 10.95 -26.95 -22.85
CA ILE A 20 10.62 -27.54 -21.53
C ILE A 20 11.60 -27.04 -20.46
N VAL A 21 12.90 -26.99 -20.75
CA VAL A 21 13.92 -26.48 -19.81
C VAL A 21 13.72 -24.99 -19.55
N ALA A 22 13.39 -24.19 -20.58
CA ALA A 22 13.11 -22.76 -20.41
C ALA A 22 11.84 -22.50 -19.58
N LEU A 23 10.77 -23.28 -19.80
CA LEU A 23 9.52 -23.16 -19.06
C LEU A 23 9.66 -23.59 -17.59
N LEU A 24 10.31 -24.74 -17.34
CA LEU A 24 10.55 -25.23 -15.98
C LEU A 24 11.52 -24.33 -15.19
N GLY A 25 12.58 -23.82 -15.85
CA GLY A 25 13.49 -22.84 -15.26
C GLY A 25 12.81 -21.51 -14.94
N GLY A 26 11.97 -20.99 -15.84
CA GLY A 26 11.20 -19.76 -15.62
C GLY A 26 10.19 -19.88 -14.47
N ILE A 27 9.49 -21.02 -14.35
CA ILE A 27 8.56 -21.28 -13.24
C ILE A 27 9.30 -21.40 -11.91
N ALA A 28 10.48 -22.04 -11.89
CA ALA A 28 11.31 -22.12 -10.69
C ALA A 28 11.79 -20.74 -10.23
N ILE A 29 12.18 -19.86 -11.16
CA ILE A 29 12.59 -18.48 -10.83
C ILE A 29 11.40 -17.66 -10.32
N ALA A 30 10.22 -17.78 -10.94
CA ALA A 30 9.02 -17.05 -10.51
C ALA A 30 8.55 -17.47 -9.11
N THR A 31 8.59 -18.77 -8.79
CA THR A 31 8.21 -19.31 -7.47
C THR A 31 9.23 -18.96 -6.39
N VAL A 32 10.53 -18.99 -6.70
CA VAL A 32 11.59 -18.54 -5.77
C VAL A 32 11.50 -17.03 -5.54
N LEU A 33 11.21 -16.23 -6.57
CA LEU A 33 11.05 -14.78 -6.43
C LEU A 33 9.80 -14.42 -5.60
N THR A 34 8.68 -15.11 -5.79
CA THR A 34 7.49 -14.91 -4.95
C THR A 34 7.74 -15.34 -3.50
N LEU A 35 8.38 -16.48 -3.24
CA LEU A 35 8.76 -16.89 -1.88
C LEU A 35 9.76 -15.93 -1.21
N TYR A 36 10.66 -15.31 -1.98
CA TYR A 36 11.60 -14.31 -1.47
C TYR A 36 10.92 -12.99 -1.10
N ILE A 37 9.95 -12.56 -1.92
CA ILE A 37 9.05 -11.44 -1.58
C ILE A 37 8.21 -11.80 -0.35
N GLU A 38 7.80 -13.06 -0.21
CA GLU A 38 7.03 -13.52 0.95
C GLU A 38 7.80 -13.50 2.28
N GLN A 39 9.07 -13.85 2.24
CA GLN A 39 9.91 -13.85 3.42
C GLN A 39 10.30 -12.44 3.86
N SER A 40 10.42 -11.50 2.92
CA SER A 40 10.83 -10.11 3.19
C SER A 40 9.72 -9.26 3.82
N TYR A 41 8.43 -9.52 3.54
CA TYR A 41 7.33 -8.82 4.25
C TYR A 41 7.12 -9.29 5.69
N LYS A 42 7.58 -10.50 6.07
CA LYS A 42 7.44 -11.00 7.44
C LYS A 42 8.43 -10.35 8.42
N THR A 43 9.46 -9.69 7.93
CA THR A 43 10.54 -9.11 8.75
C THR A 43 10.38 -7.64 9.12
N LEU A 44 9.28 -6.98 8.74
CA LEU A 44 9.05 -5.59 9.10
C LEU A 44 7.65 -5.37 9.68
N SER A 45 7.47 -5.74 10.96
CA SER A 45 6.45 -5.20 11.86
C SER A 45 6.61 -5.78 13.27
N THR A 46 7.74 -5.48 13.90
CA THR A 46 7.82 -5.41 15.36
C THR A 46 8.25 -4.01 15.75
N THR A 47 7.37 -3.04 15.50
CA THR A 47 7.49 -1.73 16.14
C THR A 47 7.13 -1.91 17.60
N SER A 48 8.15 -1.95 18.45
CA SER A 48 7.99 -1.88 19.90
C SER A 48 7.18 -0.63 20.25
N THR A 49 5.96 -0.83 20.72
CA THR A 49 5.17 0.22 21.36
C THR A 49 5.93 0.65 22.62
N SER A 50 6.60 1.79 22.58
CA SER A 50 7.11 2.45 23.79
C SER A 50 5.91 2.97 24.57
N SER A 51 5.31 2.10 25.38
CA SER A 51 4.27 2.46 26.34
C SER A 51 4.92 3.23 27.48
N THR A 52 4.80 4.55 27.47
CA THR A 52 5.14 5.37 28.64
C THR A 52 4.24 4.96 29.79
N THR A 53 4.83 4.36 30.84
CA THR A 53 4.09 4.01 32.05
C THR A 53 3.75 5.30 32.79
N ILE A 54 2.55 5.82 32.60
CA ILE A 54 2.00 6.85 33.49
C ILE A 54 1.61 6.12 34.78
N THR A 55 2.39 6.28 35.85
CA THR A 55 2.03 5.81 37.18
C THR A 55 0.89 6.66 37.72
N THR A 56 -0.35 6.33 37.36
CA THR A 56 -1.54 6.76 38.09
C THR A 56 -1.94 5.65 39.06
N THR A 57 -2.13 6.03 40.32
CA THR A 57 -2.62 5.15 41.39
C THR A 57 -3.99 4.58 40.99
N ALA A 58 -4.01 3.33 40.53
CA ALA A 58 -5.20 2.67 40.04
C ALA A 58 -6.06 2.14 41.21
N THR A 59 -7.17 2.82 41.51
CA THR A 59 -8.35 2.13 42.02
C THR A 59 -8.86 1.21 40.92
N GLN A 60 -8.63 -0.10 41.04
CA GLN A 60 -9.01 -1.10 40.01
C GLN A 60 -10.53 -1.09 39.77
N LEU A 61 -10.94 -0.65 38.59
CA LEU A 61 -12.26 -0.92 38.03
C LEU A 61 -12.17 -2.21 37.20
N ASN A 62 -13.01 -3.19 37.51
CA ASN A 62 -13.21 -4.39 36.69
C ASN A 62 -13.73 -3.98 35.31
N LEU A 63 -12.84 -3.85 34.32
CA LEU A 63 -13.24 -3.57 32.95
C LEU A 63 -13.70 -4.86 32.26
N THR A 64 -15.01 -5.00 32.11
CA THR A 64 -15.60 -5.90 31.11
C THR A 64 -15.27 -5.37 29.72
N ASN A 65 -14.39 -6.05 28.96
CA ASN A 65 -14.12 -5.88 27.51
C ASN A 65 -14.64 -4.58 26.85
N ALA A 66 -14.19 -3.42 27.34
CA ALA A 66 -14.39 -2.16 26.66
C ALA A 66 -13.22 -2.01 25.69
N THR A 67 -13.50 -2.01 24.39
CA THR A 67 -12.50 -1.63 23.38
C THR A 67 -11.95 -0.26 23.77
N ALA A 68 -10.66 -0.19 24.11
CA ALA A 68 -10.03 1.07 24.52
C ALA A 68 -10.15 2.08 23.37
N GLN A 69 -10.85 3.19 23.62
CA GLN A 69 -11.06 4.24 22.64
C GLN A 69 -9.74 4.98 22.41
N ALA A 70 -9.36 5.16 21.14
CA ALA A 70 -8.20 5.98 20.81
C ALA A 70 -8.57 7.47 20.86
N TYR A 71 -7.87 8.23 21.69
CA TYR A 71 -7.94 9.70 21.67
C TYR A 71 -7.14 10.28 20.49
N TYR A 72 -6.09 9.57 20.07
CA TYR A 72 -5.30 9.87 18.89
C TYR A 72 -4.88 8.59 18.19
N CYS A 73 -4.69 8.66 16.88
CA CYS A 73 -4.25 7.52 16.07
C CYS A 73 -3.67 8.03 14.74
N GLY A 74 -2.80 7.26 14.10
CA GLY A 74 -2.24 7.62 12.82
C GLY A 74 -1.70 6.40 12.10
N ASP A 75 -1.61 6.49 10.78
CA ASP A 75 -1.10 5.44 9.92
C ASP A 75 -0.62 6.03 8.59
N THR A 76 -0.11 5.17 7.72
CA THR A 76 0.27 5.50 6.34
C THR A 76 -0.62 4.72 5.39
N SER A 77 -1.26 5.41 4.44
CA SER A 77 -2.05 4.76 3.40
C SER A 77 -1.15 4.00 2.42
N LEU A 78 -1.74 3.10 1.63
CA LEU A 78 -1.03 2.46 0.52
C LEU A 78 -1.21 3.30 -0.76
N TYR A 79 -0.11 3.61 -1.44
CA TYR A 79 -0.11 4.33 -2.72
C TYR A 79 -0.99 3.67 -3.81
N THR A 80 -1.26 2.37 -3.71
CA THR A 80 -2.14 1.64 -4.65
C THR A 80 -3.61 2.02 -4.54
N LEU A 81 -4.00 2.79 -3.52
CA LEU A 81 -5.39 3.23 -3.31
C LEU A 81 -5.77 4.48 -4.12
N TRP A 82 -4.84 5.10 -4.85
CA TRP A 82 -5.16 6.23 -5.73
C TRP A 82 -6.09 5.79 -6.87
N GLN A 83 -7.12 6.60 -7.11
CA GLN A 83 -8.10 6.40 -8.17
C GLN A 83 -8.25 7.68 -8.99
N VAL A 84 -8.69 7.53 -10.25
CA VAL A 84 -8.99 8.68 -11.12
C VAL A 84 -10.18 9.45 -10.56
N TYR A 85 -10.06 10.78 -10.49
CA TYR A 85 -11.14 11.65 -10.03
C TYR A 85 -11.61 12.65 -11.10
N SER A 86 -10.67 13.33 -11.76
CA SER A 86 -10.97 14.36 -12.77
C SER A 86 -9.97 14.31 -13.91
N THR A 87 -9.95 15.32 -14.79
CA THR A 87 -8.99 15.40 -15.89
C THR A 87 -7.54 15.60 -15.43
N SER A 88 -7.34 16.18 -14.24
CA SER A 88 -6.02 16.51 -13.67
C SER A 88 -5.94 16.18 -12.17
N GLY A 89 -6.77 15.25 -11.70
CA GLY A 89 -6.84 14.92 -10.29
C GLY A 89 -7.13 13.45 -10.03
N ILE A 90 -6.61 12.98 -8.90
CA ILE A 90 -6.78 11.64 -8.34
C ILE A 90 -7.34 11.75 -6.92
N THR A 91 -7.94 10.68 -6.43
CA THR A 91 -8.55 10.60 -5.10
C THR A 91 -8.15 9.34 -4.36
N MET A 92 -8.20 9.38 -3.04
CA MET A 92 -7.95 8.23 -2.18
C MET A 92 -8.93 8.28 -1.01
N ALA A 93 -9.63 7.17 -0.78
CA ALA A 93 -10.39 6.95 0.45
C ALA A 93 -9.48 6.29 1.48
N ILE A 94 -9.33 6.91 2.65
CA ILE A 94 -8.49 6.43 3.74
C ILE A 94 -9.39 5.85 4.82
N SER A 95 -9.06 4.62 5.21
CA SER A 95 -9.77 3.88 6.25
C SER A 95 -9.08 4.08 7.60
N THR A 96 -9.86 4.37 8.63
CA THR A 96 -9.38 4.61 10.00
C THR A 96 -10.06 3.70 11.02
N VAL A 97 -10.74 2.64 10.55
CA VAL A 97 -11.47 1.67 11.40
C VAL A 97 -10.58 1.04 12.47
N ASN A 98 -9.28 0.86 12.19
CA ASN A 98 -8.30 0.32 13.14
C ASN A 98 -8.13 1.21 14.39
N CYS A 99 -8.49 2.48 14.33
CA CYS A 99 -8.36 3.42 15.43
C CYS A 99 -9.56 3.44 16.39
N SER A 100 -10.71 2.86 16.00
CA SER A 100 -11.91 2.80 16.86
C SER A 100 -12.32 4.17 17.45
N PHE A 101 -12.31 5.23 16.63
CA PHE A 101 -12.82 6.54 17.07
C PHE A 101 -14.32 6.48 17.34
N ASN A 102 -14.79 7.18 18.39
CA ASN A 102 -16.22 7.24 18.76
C ASN A 102 -16.95 8.45 18.14
N SER A 103 -16.19 9.44 17.70
CA SER A 103 -16.65 10.65 17.01
C SER A 103 -15.77 10.90 15.80
N THR A 104 -16.21 11.74 14.86
CA THR A 104 -15.36 12.16 13.75
C THR A 104 -14.17 12.96 14.31
N PRO A 105 -12.93 12.47 14.17
CA PRO A 105 -11.75 13.18 14.66
C PRO A 105 -11.36 14.32 13.72
N LEU A 106 -10.48 15.19 14.20
CA LEU A 106 -9.74 16.11 13.35
C LEU A 106 -8.59 15.35 12.70
N TYR A 107 -8.64 15.24 11.37
CA TYR A 107 -7.59 14.60 10.58
C TYR A 107 -6.58 15.60 10.04
N PHE A 108 -5.33 15.18 10.02
CA PHE A 108 -4.20 15.88 9.43
C PHE A 108 -3.49 14.92 8.49
N THR A 109 -3.09 15.40 7.31
CA THR A 109 -2.41 14.56 6.32
C THR A 109 -1.12 15.22 5.83
N SER A 110 -0.20 14.39 5.38
CA SER A 110 0.94 14.76 4.54
C SER A 110 1.13 13.68 3.48
N MET A 111 1.89 13.98 2.43
CA MET A 111 2.21 13.01 1.38
C MET A 111 3.69 12.69 1.45
N ASP A 112 4.02 11.40 1.34
CA ASP A 112 5.39 10.95 1.07
C ASP A 112 5.46 10.24 -0.28
N GLY A 113 6.69 9.99 -0.73
CA GLY A 113 6.98 9.28 -1.97
C GLY A 113 8.43 9.49 -2.35
N SER A 114 8.98 8.63 -3.19
CA SER A 114 10.40 8.69 -3.56
C SER A 114 10.74 9.86 -4.48
N ASN A 115 9.75 10.39 -5.22
CA ASN A 115 9.94 11.47 -6.18
C ASN A 115 8.60 12.17 -6.53
N ASP A 116 8.66 13.33 -7.18
CA ASP A 116 7.59 14.03 -7.90
C ASP A 116 6.29 14.39 -7.13
N HIS A 117 6.14 13.98 -5.88
CA HIS A 117 4.95 14.25 -5.05
C HIS A 117 4.71 15.75 -4.81
N TRP A 118 5.73 16.60 -4.95
CA TRP A 118 5.58 18.07 -4.88
C TRP A 118 4.75 18.66 -6.03
N PHE A 119 4.52 17.92 -7.12
CA PHE A 119 3.60 18.33 -8.18
C PHE A 119 2.13 18.05 -7.85
N ALA A 120 1.85 17.30 -6.79
CA ALA A 120 0.51 17.13 -6.27
C ALA A 120 0.16 18.25 -5.28
N GLY A 121 -1.07 18.75 -5.35
CA GLY A 121 -1.61 19.70 -4.37
C GLY A 121 -3.03 19.32 -3.95
N GLY A 122 -3.49 19.89 -2.83
CA GLY A 122 -4.83 19.60 -2.29
C GLY A 122 -4.91 18.35 -1.41
N TYR A 123 -3.85 17.53 -1.34
CA TYR A 123 -3.83 16.29 -0.55
C TYR A 123 -3.94 16.51 0.98
N THR A 124 -3.84 17.76 1.44
CA THR A 124 -4.06 18.19 2.82
C THR A 124 -5.51 18.58 3.13
N ALA A 125 -6.37 18.67 2.11
CA ALA A 125 -7.78 18.96 2.30
C ALA A 125 -8.54 17.65 2.61
N ILE A 126 -9.18 17.63 3.78
CA ILE A 126 -9.94 16.48 4.28
C ILE A 126 -11.41 16.60 3.86
N TYR A 127 -11.91 15.61 3.13
CA TYR A 127 -13.30 15.57 2.66
C TYR A 127 -14.07 14.43 3.32
N SER A 128 -15.35 14.70 3.59
CA SER A 128 -16.31 13.73 4.15
C SER A 128 -15.76 12.92 5.34
N PRO A 129 -15.17 13.57 6.37
CA PRO A 129 -14.58 12.84 7.49
C PRO A 129 -15.67 12.17 8.34
N THR A 130 -15.40 10.93 8.72
CA THR A 130 -16.18 10.12 9.66
C THR A 130 -15.26 9.53 10.72
N ALA A 131 -15.83 8.84 11.71
CA ALA A 131 -15.05 8.09 12.70
C ALA A 131 -14.23 6.92 12.10
N VAL A 132 -14.55 6.47 10.88
CA VAL A 132 -13.96 5.28 10.25
C VAL A 132 -13.27 5.53 8.92
N SER A 133 -13.38 6.74 8.38
CA SER A 133 -12.77 7.10 7.10
C SER A 133 -12.77 8.59 6.82
N PHE A 134 -11.98 8.99 5.83
CA PHE A 134 -12.07 10.29 5.15
C PHE A 134 -11.55 10.16 3.71
N ILE A 135 -11.75 11.19 2.90
CA ILE A 135 -11.32 11.23 1.50
C ILE A 135 -10.30 12.35 1.31
N VAL A 136 -9.28 12.06 0.52
CA VAL A 136 -8.29 13.03 0.04
C VAL A 136 -8.40 13.15 -1.48
N TYR A 137 -8.25 14.37 -1.99
CA TYR A 137 -8.08 14.63 -3.42
C TYR A 137 -6.72 15.25 -3.65
N ALA A 138 -6.03 14.80 -4.69
CA ALA A 138 -4.82 15.43 -5.18
C ALA A 138 -5.07 15.93 -6.60
N ARG A 139 -4.61 17.14 -6.89
CA ARG A 139 -4.61 17.72 -8.25
C ARG A 139 -3.19 18.02 -8.69
N ALA A 140 -2.97 17.98 -9.99
CA ALA A 140 -1.71 18.44 -10.58
C ALA A 140 -1.56 19.95 -10.40
N LEU A 141 -0.36 20.38 -10.00
CA LEU A 141 0.05 21.79 -9.93
C LEU A 141 0.78 22.25 -11.19
N ASN A 142 1.02 21.32 -12.12
CA ASN A 142 1.59 21.54 -13.44
C ASN A 142 0.59 21.06 -14.52
N ASN A 143 1.05 20.91 -15.77
CA ASN A 143 0.19 20.49 -16.90
C ASN A 143 -0.05 18.97 -16.95
N TRP A 144 0.12 18.26 -15.84
CA TRP A 144 -0.15 16.81 -15.78
C TRP A 144 -1.63 16.50 -15.87
N THR A 145 -1.92 15.43 -16.58
CA THR A 145 -3.24 14.80 -16.62
C THR A 145 -3.40 13.87 -15.41
N TYR A 146 -4.62 13.36 -15.19
CA TYR A 146 -4.84 12.33 -14.18
C TYR A 146 -4.01 11.05 -14.46
N MET A 147 -3.69 10.76 -15.72
CA MET A 147 -2.90 9.59 -16.09
C MET A 147 -1.45 9.75 -15.63
N ASP A 148 -0.88 10.94 -15.82
CA ASP A 148 0.45 11.26 -15.31
C ASP A 148 0.47 11.20 -13.79
N MET A 149 -0.54 11.78 -13.12
CA MET A 149 -0.64 11.70 -11.66
C MET A 149 -0.74 10.26 -11.16
N LEU A 150 -1.59 9.43 -11.77
CA LEU A 150 -1.78 8.05 -11.36
C LEU A 150 -0.51 7.21 -11.61
N ASN A 151 0.13 7.38 -12.77
CA ASN A 151 1.37 6.67 -13.09
C ASN A 151 2.50 7.04 -12.13
N ASN A 152 2.69 8.34 -11.85
CA ASN A 152 3.73 8.79 -10.92
C ASN A 152 3.41 8.38 -9.48
N SER A 153 2.14 8.36 -9.07
CA SER A 153 1.77 7.91 -7.73
C SER A 153 2.07 6.43 -7.51
N GLN A 154 1.93 5.60 -8.54
CA GLN A 154 2.32 4.19 -8.49
C GLN A 154 3.84 4.01 -8.57
N LEU A 155 4.51 4.71 -9.49
CA LEU A 155 5.95 4.58 -9.72
C LEU A 155 6.79 5.03 -8.53
N TYR A 156 6.39 6.14 -7.90
CA TYR A 156 7.10 6.77 -6.78
C TYR A 156 6.42 6.56 -5.44
N GLN A 157 5.45 5.65 -5.37
CA GLN A 157 4.80 5.20 -4.15
C GLN A 157 4.27 6.36 -3.31
N TRP A 158 3.39 7.18 -3.89
CA TRP A 158 2.83 8.31 -3.16
C TRP A 158 1.85 7.84 -2.09
N ASN A 159 2.28 7.80 -0.83
CA ASN A 159 1.41 7.46 0.30
C ASN A 159 0.90 8.73 0.98
N ILE A 160 -0.23 8.60 1.68
CA ILE A 160 -0.73 9.64 2.58
C ILE A 160 -0.44 9.19 4.01
N ASN A 161 0.45 9.92 4.68
CA ASN A 161 0.61 9.83 6.13
C ASN A 161 -0.50 10.63 6.78
N TRP A 162 -1.15 10.07 7.79
CA TRP A 162 -2.25 10.73 8.45
C TRP A 162 -2.23 10.55 9.96
N PHE A 163 -2.84 11.51 10.64
CA PHE A 163 -3.03 11.51 12.08
C PHE A 163 -4.42 12.07 12.40
N GLY A 164 -5.15 11.42 13.29
CA GLY A 164 -6.46 11.82 13.77
C GLY A 164 -6.44 12.08 15.28
N ILE A 165 -7.09 13.16 15.70
CA ILE A 165 -7.30 13.50 17.12
C ILE A 165 -8.81 13.58 17.38
N SER A 166 -9.30 12.75 18.29
CA SER A 166 -10.70 12.75 18.73
C SER A 166 -10.92 13.85 19.78
N ASN A 167 -12.11 14.45 19.78
CA ASN A 167 -12.55 15.43 20.77
C ASN A 167 -13.52 14.78 21.75
#